data_AF-A0A9W9YT89-F1
#
_entry.id   AF-A0A9W9YT89-F1
#
_cell.length_a   1.000
_cell.length_b   1.000
_cell.length_c   1.000
_cell.angle_alpha   90.00
_cell.angle_beta   90.00
_cell.angle_gamma   90.00
#
_symmetry.space_group_name_H-M   'P 1'
#
loop_
_entity.id
_entity.type
_entity.pdbx_description
1 polymer ?
#
loop_
_entity_poly.entity_id
_entity_poly.type
_entity_poly.pdbx_seq_one_letter_code
_entity_poly.pdbx_strand_id
1 'polypeptide(L)'
;MFDELLNAMDMVGFLDEEQQDLFTVLGAVLNMGNIAFEMDENEGALVKEAHGSLRTAAKLLGVDTEKLAEVLTSTSTTTRGSVIKRRLKDHQAIDVRDATAKALYGRLFGWIVNKVNQLLAPPIAFKRRGGHRNRYPRYIWF
;
A
#
# COMPACT_ATOMS: atom_id res chain seq x y z
N MET A 1 -14.98 10.07 -18.05
CA MET A 1 -14.32 8.95 -17.33
C MET A 1 -13.40 9.41 -16.21
N PHE A 2 -12.31 10.18 -16.44
CA PHE A 2 -11.50 10.69 -15.31
C PHE A 2 -12.21 11.81 -14.55
N ASP A 3 -12.82 12.77 -15.24
CA ASP A 3 -13.59 13.84 -14.58
C ASP A 3 -14.79 13.32 -13.79
N GLU A 4 -15.41 12.22 -14.25
CA GLU A 4 -16.48 11.53 -13.53
C GLU A 4 -15.99 10.92 -12.21
N LEU A 5 -14.76 10.39 -12.18
CA LEU A 5 -14.14 9.89 -10.96
C LEU A 5 -13.90 11.03 -9.97
N LEU A 6 -13.33 12.15 -10.42
CA LEU A 6 -13.07 13.31 -9.56
C LEU A 6 -14.38 13.86 -8.97
N ASN A 7 -15.40 14.06 -9.82
CA ASN A 7 -16.72 14.49 -9.36
C ASN A 7 -17.34 13.53 -8.31
N ALA A 8 -17.13 12.22 -8.48
CA ALA A 8 -17.60 11.24 -7.50
C ALA A 8 -16.81 11.31 -6.18
N MET A 9 -15.49 11.54 -6.24
CA MET A 9 -14.65 11.74 -5.05
C MET A 9 -15.07 13.02 -4.30
N ASP A 10 -15.33 14.11 -5.01
CA ASP A 10 -15.83 15.36 -4.42
C ASP A 10 -17.18 15.15 -3.73
N MET A 11 -18.10 14.43 -4.38
CA MET A 11 -19.41 14.10 -3.82
C MET A 11 -19.30 13.27 -2.54
N VAL A 12 -18.29 12.39 -2.46
CA VAL A 12 -18.03 11.58 -1.27
C VAL A 12 -17.27 12.37 -0.18
N GLY A 13 -16.80 13.58 -0.49
CA GLY A 13 -16.11 14.47 0.45
C GLY A 13 -14.63 14.18 0.59
N PHE A 14 -13.97 13.67 -0.46
CA PHE A 14 -12.51 13.63 -0.52
C PHE A 14 -11.97 15.04 -0.76
N LEU A 15 -11.02 15.47 0.06
CA LEU A 15 -10.31 16.74 -0.14
C LEU A 15 -9.32 16.63 -1.31
N ASP A 16 -9.00 17.75 -1.96
CA ASP A 16 -8.03 17.78 -3.08
C ASP A 16 -6.70 17.13 -2.71
N GLU A 17 -6.22 17.40 -1.48
CA GLU A 17 -4.97 16.83 -0.94
C GLU A 17 -5.08 15.31 -0.76
N GLU A 18 -6.25 14.82 -0.32
CA GLU A 18 -6.53 13.39 -0.17
C GLU A 18 -6.61 12.67 -1.55
N GLN A 19 -7.14 13.35 -2.57
CA GLN A 19 -7.15 12.84 -3.94
C GLN A 19 -5.73 12.77 -4.51
N GLN A 20 -4.93 13.80 -4.27
CA GLN A 20 -3.53 13.83 -4.69
C GLN A 20 -2.71 12.73 -4.00
N ASP A 21 -2.92 12.49 -2.71
CA ASP A 21 -2.28 11.40 -1.97
C ASP A 21 -2.68 10.03 -2.55
N LEU A 22 -3.96 9.84 -2.87
CA LEU A 22 -4.45 8.63 -3.51
C LEU A 22 -3.76 8.38 -4.85
N PHE A 23 -3.67 9.40 -5.72
CA PHE A 23 -2.99 9.27 -7.01
C PHE A 23 -1.47 9.06 -6.84
N THR A 24 -0.87 9.64 -5.80
CA THR A 24 0.53 9.44 -5.45
C THR A 24 0.81 7.98 -5.07
N VAL A 25 -0.03 7.38 -4.24
CA VAL A 25 0.08 5.96 -3.87
C VAL A 25 -0.17 5.04 -5.08
N LEU A 26 -1.18 5.33 -5.91
CA LEU A 26 -1.41 4.57 -7.15
C LEU A 26 -0.22 4.66 -8.11
N GLY A 27 0.34 5.85 -8.30
CA GLY A 27 1.54 6.07 -9.09
C GLY A 27 2.73 5.26 -8.56
N ALA A 28 2.88 5.18 -7.23
CA ALA A 28 3.90 4.35 -6.60
C ALA A 28 3.66 2.86 -6.90
N VAL A 29 2.43 2.36 -6.77
CA VAL A 29 2.08 0.95 -7.06
C VAL A 29 2.38 0.58 -8.52
N LEU A 30 2.04 1.46 -9.47
CA LEU A 30 2.31 1.24 -10.89
C LEU A 30 3.82 1.19 -11.16
N ASN A 31 4.59 2.12 -10.59
CA ASN A 31 6.04 2.12 -10.73
C ASN A 31 6.67 0.90 -10.05
N MET A 32 6.16 0.48 -8.89
CA MET A 32 6.61 -0.75 -8.22
C MET A 32 6.46 -1.96 -9.13
N GLY A 33 5.32 -2.10 -9.85
CA GLY A 33 5.09 -3.22 -10.78
C GLY A 33 6.06 -3.28 -11.96
N ASN A 34 6.67 -2.15 -12.33
CA ASN A 34 7.63 -2.05 -13.44
C ASN A 34 9.08 -2.28 -13.01
N ILE A 35 9.36 -2.45 -11.71
CA ILE A 35 10.72 -2.75 -11.23
C ILE A 35 11.12 -4.14 -11.71
N ALA A 36 12.20 -4.21 -12.49
CA ALA A 36 12.80 -5.44 -12.97
C ALA A 36 14.07 -5.78 -12.18
N PHE A 37 14.33 -7.07 -12.05
CA PHE A 37 15.50 -7.61 -11.36
C PHE A 37 16.39 -8.41 -12.31
N GLU A 38 17.66 -8.52 -11.97
CA GLU A 38 18.66 -9.37 -12.63
C GLU A 38 19.60 -9.99 -11.58
N MET A 39 20.24 -11.11 -11.92
CA MET A 39 21.21 -11.77 -11.05
C MET A 39 22.59 -11.11 -11.17
N ASP A 40 23.24 -10.91 -10.02
CA ASP A 40 24.65 -10.55 -9.93
C ASP A 40 25.59 -11.76 -10.08
N GLU A 41 26.90 -11.51 -10.05
CA GLU A 41 27.94 -12.55 -10.14
C GLU A 41 27.88 -13.60 -9.01
N ASN A 42 27.18 -13.30 -7.91
CA ASN A 42 27.01 -14.17 -6.74
C ASN A 42 25.59 -14.76 -6.65
N GLU A 43 24.82 -14.76 -7.75
CA GLU A 43 23.42 -15.23 -7.84
C GLU A 43 22.43 -14.46 -6.93
N GLY A 44 22.78 -13.24 -6.54
CA GLY A 44 21.92 -12.33 -5.77
C GLY A 44 21.14 -11.38 -6.67
N ALA A 45 19.88 -11.12 -6.33
CA ALA A 45 19.03 -10.19 -7.07
C ALA A 45 19.53 -8.75 -6.94
N LEU A 46 19.63 -8.07 -8.07
CA LEU A 46 19.87 -6.63 -8.22
C LEU A 46 18.74 -5.99 -9.03
N VAL A 47 18.51 -4.70 -8.82
CA VAL A 47 17.54 -3.94 -9.63
C VAL A 47 18.21 -3.55 -10.94
N LYS A 48 17.64 -3.99 -12.07
CA LYS A 48 18.19 -3.81 -13.42
C LYS A 48 18.38 -2.33 -13.81
N GLU A 49 17.45 -1.46 -13.38
CA GLU A 49 17.52 -0.02 -13.64
C GLU A 49 17.14 0.79 -12.39
N ALA A 50 18.13 1.11 -11.55
CA ALA A 50 17.89 1.87 -10.33
C ALA A 50 17.38 3.32 -10.57
N HIS A 51 17.61 3.87 -11.77
CA HIS A 51 17.23 5.24 -12.12
C HIS A 51 15.82 5.39 -12.75
N GLY A 52 15.12 4.29 -12.99
CA GLY A 52 13.78 4.29 -13.58
C GLY A 52 12.66 4.20 -12.55
N SER A 53 11.82 3.17 -12.68
CA SER A 53 10.62 3.00 -11.85
C SER A 53 10.91 2.88 -10.36
N LEU A 54 12.06 2.34 -9.95
CA LEU A 54 12.47 2.30 -8.55
C LEU A 54 12.57 3.71 -7.94
N ARG A 55 13.27 4.63 -8.61
CA ARG A 55 13.45 6.02 -8.14
C ARG A 55 12.11 6.75 -8.08
N THR A 56 11.25 6.56 -9.08
CA THR A 56 9.92 7.16 -9.10
C THR A 56 9.05 6.62 -7.96
N ALA A 57 9.04 5.31 -7.73
CA ALA A 57 8.32 4.70 -6.62
C ALA A 57 8.85 5.21 -5.27
N ALA A 58 10.17 5.26 -5.08
CA ALA A 58 10.79 5.77 -3.86
C ALA A 58 10.41 7.24 -3.59
N LYS A 59 10.44 8.10 -4.62
CA LYS A 59 10.03 9.50 -4.53
C LYS A 59 8.56 9.65 -4.12
N LEU A 60 7.66 8.90 -4.76
CA LEU A 60 6.22 8.96 -4.47
C LEU A 60 5.91 8.43 -3.06
N LEU A 61 6.66 7.44 -2.58
CA LEU A 61 6.53 6.90 -1.22
C LEU A 61 7.26 7.73 -0.15
N GLY A 62 8.05 8.74 -0.56
CA GLY A 62 8.86 9.54 0.35
C GLY A 62 9.97 8.74 1.06
N VAL A 63 10.50 7.70 0.41
CA VAL A 63 11.57 6.84 0.96
C VAL A 63 12.86 6.98 0.17
N ASP A 64 13.95 6.55 0.80
CA ASP A 64 15.25 6.49 0.14
C ASP A 64 15.28 5.40 -0.94
N THR A 65 15.90 5.71 -2.09
CA THR A 65 15.91 4.81 -3.25
C THR A 65 16.77 3.57 -2.99
N GLU A 66 17.92 3.72 -2.32
CA GLU A 66 18.79 2.59 -1.99
C GLU A 66 18.15 1.69 -0.93
N LYS A 67 17.48 2.26 0.07
CA LYS A 67 16.73 1.47 1.07
C LYS A 67 15.58 0.69 0.44
N LEU A 68 14.84 1.28 -0.50
CA LEU A 68 13.78 0.55 -1.20
C LEU A 68 14.37 -0.60 -2.02
N ALA A 69 15.48 -0.39 -2.72
CA ALA A 69 16.18 -1.47 -3.43
C ALA A 69 16.64 -2.58 -2.48
N GLU A 70 17.19 -2.22 -1.32
CA GLU A 70 17.63 -3.18 -0.31
C GLU A 70 16.47 -4.04 0.19
N VAL A 71 15.34 -3.43 0.54
CA VAL A 71 14.13 -4.13 1.00
C VAL A 71 13.60 -5.09 -0.07
N LEU A 72 13.67 -4.71 -1.35
CA LEU A 72 13.20 -5.54 -2.45
C LEU A 72 14.14 -6.71 -2.80
N THR A 73 15.42 -6.59 -2.48
CA THR A 73 16.46 -7.55 -2.93
C THR A 73 17.08 -8.36 -1.80
N SER A 74 16.71 -8.10 -0.55
CA SER A 74 17.35 -8.71 0.62
C SER A 74 16.34 -9.12 1.68
N THR A 75 16.67 -10.17 2.42
CA THR A 75 15.98 -10.54 3.65
C THR A 75 16.93 -10.47 4.84
N SER A 76 16.40 -10.14 6.01
CA SER A 76 17.15 -10.08 7.26
C SER A 76 16.52 -11.00 8.29
N THR A 77 17.31 -11.88 8.90
CA THR A 77 16.86 -12.74 10.00
C THR A 77 17.66 -12.42 11.26
N THR A 78 16.95 -12.13 12.35
CA THR A 78 17.57 -11.89 13.65
C THR A 78 17.71 -13.21 14.39
N THR A 79 18.92 -13.63 14.70
CA THR A 79 19.22 -14.85 15.47
C THR A 79 20.20 -14.52 16.58
N ARG A 80 19.84 -14.85 17.84
CA ARG A 80 20.71 -14.72 19.04
C ARG A 80 21.41 -13.36 19.16
N GLY A 81 20.68 -12.28 18.87
CA GLY A 81 21.21 -10.90 18.95
C GLY A 81 22.00 -10.43 17.71
N SER A 82 22.18 -11.26 16.69
CA SER A 82 22.81 -10.90 15.42
C SER A 82 21.77 -10.79 14.30
N VAL A 83 21.94 -9.81 13.40
CA VAL A 83 21.12 -9.66 12.19
C VAL A 83 21.92 -10.21 11.02
N ILE A 84 21.43 -11.29 10.42
CA ILE A 84 22.01 -11.88 9.22
C ILE A 84 21.21 -11.36 8.02
N LYS A 85 21.87 -10.59 7.14
CA LYS A 85 21.30 -10.15 5.86
C LYS A 85 21.74 -11.09 4.74
N ARG A 86 20.80 -11.47 3.88
CA ARG A 86 21.06 -12.31 2.71
C ARG A 86 20.34 -11.71 1.50
N ARG A 87 21.02 -11.68 0.35
CA ARG A 87 20.39 -11.36 -0.93
C ARG A 87 19.40 -12.45 -1.34
N LEU A 88 18.29 -12.01 -1.92
CA LEU A 88 17.24 -12.86 -2.48
C LEU A 88 17.65 -13.35 -3.87
N LYS A 89 17.00 -14.41 -4.35
CA LYS A 89 17.01 -14.76 -5.78
C LYS A 89 15.99 -13.90 -6.55
N ASP A 90 16.14 -13.78 -7.87
CA ASP A 90 15.27 -12.94 -8.72
C ASP A 90 13.77 -13.19 -8.50
N HIS A 91 13.33 -14.45 -8.53
CA HIS A 91 11.91 -14.78 -8.31
C HIS A 91 11.42 -14.36 -6.92
N GLN A 92 12.26 -14.46 -5.89
CA GLN A 92 11.90 -14.04 -4.53
C GLN A 92 11.82 -12.51 -4.44
N ALA A 93 12.70 -11.78 -5.15
CA ALA A 93 12.62 -10.33 -5.24
C ALA A 93 11.34 -9.87 -5.96
N ILE A 94 10.92 -10.59 -7.01
CA ILE A 94 9.63 -10.39 -7.68
C ILE A 94 8.47 -10.61 -6.70
N ASP A 95 8.49 -11.71 -5.93
CA ASP A 95 7.46 -11.99 -4.94
C ASP A 95 7.36 -10.88 -3.87
N VAL A 96 8.52 -10.37 -3.40
CA VAL A 96 8.58 -9.26 -2.44
C VAL A 96 8.04 -7.96 -3.04
N ARG A 97 8.42 -7.63 -4.28
CA ARG A 97 7.88 -6.47 -5.02
C ARG A 97 6.36 -6.55 -5.11
N ASP A 98 5.83 -7.68 -5.55
CA ASP A 98 4.39 -7.88 -5.76
C ASP A 98 3.63 -7.87 -4.44
N ALA A 99 4.17 -8.49 -3.39
CA ALA A 99 3.60 -8.43 -2.05
C ALA A 99 3.56 -6.99 -1.52
N THR A 100 4.62 -6.22 -1.75
CA THR A 100 4.70 -4.81 -1.35
C THR A 100 3.68 -3.96 -2.10
N ALA A 101 3.58 -4.12 -3.43
CA ALA A 101 2.58 -3.42 -4.25
C ALA A 101 1.14 -3.77 -3.84
N LYS A 102 0.85 -5.06 -3.58
CA LYS A 102 -0.45 -5.52 -3.08
C LYS A 102 -0.76 -4.94 -1.70
N ALA A 103 0.22 -4.87 -0.80
CA ALA A 103 0.03 -4.30 0.52
C ALA A 103 -0.27 -2.79 0.47
N LEU A 104 0.42 -2.04 -0.39
CA LEU A 104 0.16 -0.61 -0.62
C LEU A 104 -1.26 -0.39 -1.18
N TYR A 105 -1.61 -1.10 -2.25
CA TYR A 105 -2.94 -1.02 -2.84
C TYR A 105 -4.04 -1.44 -1.85
N GLY A 106 -3.84 -2.52 -1.11
CA GLY A 106 -4.80 -3.00 -0.11
C GLY A 106 -5.06 -1.99 1.00
N ARG A 107 -4.02 -1.29 1.48
CA ARG A 107 -4.16 -0.21 2.46
C ARG A 107 -4.92 0.98 1.88
N LEU A 108 -4.58 1.40 0.65
CA LEU A 108 -5.27 2.49 -0.03
C LEU A 108 -6.76 2.18 -0.23
N PHE A 109 -7.06 0.99 -0.76
CA PHE A 109 -8.44 0.55 -0.96
C PHE A 109 -9.23 0.49 0.35
N GLY A 110 -8.64 -0.08 1.40
CA GLY A 110 -9.25 -0.11 2.72
C GLY A 110 -9.55 1.30 3.26
N TRP A 111 -8.64 2.25 3.04
CA TRP A 111 -8.87 3.65 3.41
C TRP A 111 -10.01 4.30 2.61
N ILE A 112 -10.07 4.10 1.28
CA ILE A 112 -11.17 4.59 0.42
C ILE A 112 -12.51 4.05 0.93
N VAL A 113 -12.61 2.74 1.17
CA VAL A 113 -13.83 2.09 1.68
C VAL A 113 -14.24 2.68 3.02
N ASN A 114 -13.28 2.88 3.93
CA ASN A 114 -13.56 3.50 5.23
C ASN A 114 -14.09 4.93 5.10
N LYS A 115 -13.54 5.73 4.19
CA LYS A 115 -13.99 7.11 3.94
C LYS A 115 -15.42 7.14 3.40
N VAL A 116 -15.71 6.31 2.39
CA VAL A 116 -17.08 6.16 1.84
C VAL A 116 -18.06 5.70 2.93
N ASN A 117 -17.67 4.73 3.75
CA ASN A 117 -18.51 4.21 4.82
C ASN A 117 -18.79 5.25 5.91
N GLN A 118 -17.85 6.17 6.19
CA GLN A 118 -18.07 7.25 7.16
C GLN A 118 -19.12 8.25 6.68
N LEU A 119 -19.17 8.55 5.37
CA LEU A 119 -20.20 9.40 4.78
C LEU A 119 -21.58 8.75 4.82
N LEU A 120 -21.66 7.45 4.54
CA LEU A 120 -22.91 6.70 4.46
C LEU A 120 -23.41 6.21 5.83
N ALA A 121 -22.61 6.34 6.89
CA ALA A 121 -22.98 5.89 8.21
C ALA A 121 -24.25 6.62 8.69
N PRO A 122 -25.30 5.90 9.11
CA PRO A 122 -26.49 6.54 9.63
C PRO A 122 -26.11 7.37 10.87
N PRO A 123 -26.69 8.57 11.05
CA PRO A 123 -26.45 9.37 12.24
C PRO A 123 -26.75 8.50 13.46
N ILE A 124 -25.80 8.46 14.42
CA ILE A 124 -25.88 7.64 15.62
C ILE A 124 -27.25 7.91 16.25
N ALA A 125 -28.18 6.96 16.08
CA ALA A 125 -29.48 7.05 16.69
C ALA A 125 -29.23 7.12 18.19
N PHE A 126 -29.48 8.27 18.80
CA PHE A 126 -29.42 8.45 20.24
C PHE A 126 -30.31 7.38 20.85
N LYS A 127 -29.69 6.32 21.36
CA LYS A 127 -30.37 5.19 21.95
C LYS A 127 -31.04 5.72 23.21
N ARG A 128 -32.31 6.14 23.08
CA ARG A 128 -33.18 6.46 24.21
C ARG A 128 -33.07 5.28 25.17
N ARG A 129 -32.47 5.53 26.33
CA ARG A 129 -32.32 4.53 27.40
C ARG A 129 -33.73 4.09 27.79
N GLY A 130 -34.10 2.88 27.37
CA GLY A 130 -35.36 2.26 27.72
C GLY A 130 -35.40 0.82 27.25
N GLY A 131 -35.12 -0.10 28.16
CA GLY A 131 -35.68 -1.45 28.14
C GLY A 131 -35.06 -2.50 27.22
N HIS A 132 -34.38 -3.46 27.86
CA HIS A 132 -34.29 -4.88 27.51
C HIS A 132 -33.48 -5.32 26.28
N ARG A 133 -32.40 -6.04 26.61
CA ARG A 133 -31.58 -7.01 25.85
C ARG A 133 -32.00 -7.23 24.40
N ASN A 134 -31.15 -6.78 23.47
CA ASN A 134 -30.75 -7.64 22.37
C ASN A 134 -29.28 -7.35 22.00
N ARG A 135 -28.47 -8.41 21.96
CA ARG A 135 -27.08 -8.36 21.50
C ARG A 135 -27.13 -8.22 19.99
N TYR A 136 -26.90 -7.01 19.46
CA TYR A 136 -26.68 -6.85 18.03
C TYR A 136 -25.34 -7.48 17.66
N PRO A 137 -25.29 -8.31 16.60
CA PRO A 137 -24.05 -8.91 16.15
C PRO A 137 -23.15 -7.84 15.51
N ARG A 138 -21.87 -8.19 15.53
CA ARG A 138 -20.73 -7.42 15.04
C ARG A 138 -20.98 -6.89 13.63
N TYR A 139 -20.52 -5.66 13.41
CA TYR A 139 -20.30 -5.09 12.09
C TYR A 139 -19.63 -6.12 11.16
N ILE A 140 -20.31 -6.43 10.06
CA ILE A 140 -19.83 -7.05 8.82
C ILE A 140 -20.46 -6.12 7.76
N TRP A 141 -19.75 -5.53 6.80
CA TRP A 141 -19.10 -6.07 5.59
C TRP A 141 -17.95 -5.11 5.24
N PHE A 142 -16.70 -5.50 4.94
CA PHE A 142 -16.11 -6.59 4.16
C PHE A 142 -14.90 -7.21 4.86
#